data_AF-A0A9D2LUT0-F1
#
_entry.id   AF-A0A9D2LUT0-F1
#
_cell.length_a   1.000
_cell.length_b   1.000
_cell.length_c   1.000
_cell.angle_alpha   90.00
_cell.angle_beta   90.00
_cell.angle_gamma   90.00
#
_symmetry.space_group_name_H-M   'P 1'
#
loop_
_entity.id
_entity.type
_entity.pdbx_description
1 polymer ?
#
loop_
_entity_poly.entity_id
_entity_poly.type
_entity_poly.pdbx_seq_one_letter_code
_entity_poly.pdbx_strand_id
1 'polypeptide(L)'
;MAKEQSPNLVEKRFWENNERFADLFNAFFFEGEPVIDPNLLQERNTDVAVSIPLGNLFEHEKKYEEVSKIYQGAELSILGIINQKEWLSGMKNGDRLHMSLRIVIYYGEEPWDGPRKLLDMVEIPNAFKPYFQGYAMPLVCINDKENYKRRYKNESVKNLMTQLYLVYQKDWDEIKKQDVGLDNDTADMLETVTKNKILIQAASKVKGGIRMCTALEQLREEGRLEGRKEEGLREVLS
;
A
#
# COMPACT_ATOMS: atom_id res chain seq x y z
N MET A 1 58.91 -0.34 4.63
CA MET A 1 58.00 0.54 3.87
C MET A 1 56.58 0.07 4.13
N ALA A 2 55.75 0.91 4.75
CA ALA A 2 54.35 0.58 4.97
C ALA A 2 53.64 0.48 3.61
N LYS A 3 52.89 -0.61 3.38
CA LYS A 3 52.02 -0.72 2.20
C LYS A 3 50.99 0.40 2.30
N GLU A 4 51.03 1.32 1.34
CA GLU A 4 50.03 2.35 1.16
C GLU A 4 48.68 1.64 0.91
N GLN A 5 47.79 1.68 1.90
CA GLN A 5 46.43 1.14 1.76
C GLN A 5 45.67 2.09 0.83
N SER A 6 44.88 1.56 -0.11
CA SER A 6 44.03 2.42 -0.94
C SER A 6 43.13 3.27 -0.02
N PRO A 7 42.94 4.57 -0.27
CA PRO A 7 42.20 5.49 0.62
C PRO A 7 40.82 4.95 1.04
N ASN A 8 40.13 4.38 0.07
CA ASN A 8 38.96 3.51 0.13
C ASN A 8 38.95 2.48 1.28
N LEU A 9 40.01 1.67 1.41
CA LEU A 9 40.08 0.64 2.45
C LEU A 9 40.23 1.23 3.86
N VAL A 10 40.79 2.43 3.99
CA VAL A 10 40.96 3.11 5.27
C VAL A 10 39.64 3.71 5.75
N GLU A 11 38.90 4.36 4.85
CA GLU A 11 37.59 4.94 5.14
C GLU A 11 36.58 3.86 5.54
N LYS A 12 36.48 2.79 4.77
CA LYS A 12 35.61 1.66 5.10
C LYS A 12 35.93 1.08 6.47
N ARG A 13 37.20 0.78 6.75
CA ARG A 13 37.65 0.24 8.03
C ARG A 13 37.39 1.18 9.20
N PHE A 14 37.39 2.50 8.96
CA PHE A 14 37.09 3.47 10.00
C PHE A 14 35.64 3.35 10.48
N TRP A 15 34.69 3.21 9.54
CA TRP A 15 33.25 3.11 9.82
C TRP A 15 32.78 1.71 10.22
N GLU A 16 33.57 0.66 9.96
CA GLU A 16 33.32 -0.70 10.47
C GLU A 16 33.32 -0.78 12.01
N ASN A 17 33.93 0.18 12.71
CA ASN A 17 33.88 0.21 14.18
C ASN A 17 32.49 0.65 14.69
N ASN A 18 31.84 -0.20 15.49
CA ASN A 18 30.49 0.06 16.03
C ASN A 18 30.39 1.33 16.88
N GLU A 19 31.41 1.65 17.69
CA GLU A 19 31.39 2.85 18.54
C GLU A 19 31.38 4.12 17.69
N ARG A 20 32.25 4.17 16.68
CA ARG A 20 32.33 5.32 15.75
C ARG A 20 31.08 5.44 14.89
N PHE A 21 30.54 4.30 14.46
CA PHE A 21 29.32 4.25 13.67
C PHE A 21 28.13 4.77 14.49
N ALA A 22 27.95 4.24 15.71
CA ALA A 22 26.87 4.68 16.60
C ALA A 22 26.99 6.16 16.97
N ASP A 23 28.20 6.63 17.29
CA ASP A 23 28.48 8.03 17.63
C ASP A 23 28.04 8.98 16.52
N LEU A 24 28.36 8.66 15.26
CA LEU A 24 27.94 9.46 14.12
C LEU A 24 26.40 9.59 14.05
N PHE A 25 25.67 8.47 14.14
CA PHE A 25 24.21 8.51 14.07
C PHE A 25 23.59 9.19 15.29
N ASN A 26 24.14 8.98 16.48
CA ASN A 26 23.73 9.66 17.71
C ASN A 26 23.92 11.17 17.59
N ALA A 27 25.05 11.63 17.06
CA ALA A 27 25.29 13.05 16.82
C ALA A 27 24.31 13.66 15.81
N PHE A 28 24.08 13.00 14.66
CA PHE A 28 23.29 13.58 13.57
C PHE A 28 21.77 13.45 13.73
N PHE A 29 21.29 12.34 14.29
CA PHE A 29 19.87 12.07 14.45
C PHE A 29 19.40 12.27 15.88
N PHE A 30 20.25 12.18 16.90
CA PHE A 30 19.80 12.22 18.28
C PHE A 30 20.43 13.36 19.09
N GLU A 31 20.92 14.41 18.40
CA GLU A 31 21.56 15.59 19.01
C GLU A 31 22.72 15.24 19.96
N GLY A 32 23.37 14.08 19.74
CA GLY A 32 24.46 13.57 20.57
C GLY A 32 24.02 12.64 21.70
N GLU A 33 22.72 12.43 21.91
CA GLU A 33 22.21 11.50 22.92
C GLU A 33 22.51 10.04 22.52
N PRO A 34 22.96 9.18 23.47
CA PRO A 34 23.40 7.81 23.18
C PRO A 34 22.21 6.85 23.00
N VAL A 35 21.40 7.09 21.97
CA VAL A 35 20.20 6.31 21.64
C VAL A 35 20.55 4.98 20.95
N ILE A 36 21.55 4.98 20.08
CA ILE A 36 22.12 3.77 19.45
C ILE A 36 23.22 3.23 20.37
N ASP A 37 22.99 2.03 20.91
CA ASP A 37 24.02 1.26 21.62
C ASP A 37 24.94 0.54 20.61
N PRO A 38 26.25 0.84 20.59
CA PRO A 38 27.23 0.15 19.74
C PRO A 38 27.21 -1.38 19.86
N ASN A 39 26.86 -1.92 21.03
CA ASN A 39 26.87 -3.37 21.28
C ASN A 39 25.69 -4.10 20.63
N LEU A 40 24.63 -3.38 20.27
CA LEU A 40 23.45 -3.95 19.64
C LEU A 40 23.48 -3.84 18.11
N LEU A 41 24.52 -3.20 17.54
CA LEU A 41 24.70 -3.09 16.09
C LEU A 41 25.14 -4.42 15.49
N GLN A 42 24.43 -4.85 14.46
CA GLN A 42 24.72 -6.06 13.69
C GLN A 42 25.17 -5.70 12.28
N GLU A 43 26.16 -6.41 11.76
CA GLU A 43 26.57 -6.27 10.35
C GLU A 43 25.42 -6.72 9.43
N ARG A 44 25.19 -5.97 8.34
CA ARG A 44 24.19 -6.34 7.34
C ARG A 44 24.69 -7.50 6.49
N ASN A 45 24.24 -8.72 6.79
CA ASN A 45 24.38 -9.84 5.86
C ASN A 45 23.36 -9.70 4.72
N THR A 46 23.83 -9.77 3.48
CA THR A 46 23.09 -9.46 2.22
C THR A 46 21.88 -10.33 1.89
N ASP A 47 21.45 -11.25 2.75
CA ASP A 47 20.40 -12.23 2.41
C ASP A 47 18.98 -11.81 2.80
N VAL A 48 18.80 -10.70 3.53
CA VAL A 48 17.45 -10.22 3.88
C VAL A 48 17.37 -8.70 3.73
N ALA A 49 16.93 -8.26 2.56
CA ALA A 49 16.32 -6.95 2.41
C ALA A 49 15.25 -7.04 1.32
N VAL A 50 13.99 -6.87 1.70
CA VAL A 50 12.98 -6.36 0.77
C VAL A 50 13.44 -4.95 0.42
N SER A 51 14.26 -4.84 -0.63
CA SER A 51 14.49 -3.57 -1.29
C SER A 51 13.13 -3.10 -1.78
N ILE A 52 12.61 -2.02 -1.20
CA ILE A 52 11.55 -1.27 -1.87
C ILE A 52 12.15 -0.92 -3.24
N PRO A 53 11.56 -1.37 -4.35
CA PRO A 53 12.14 -1.15 -5.66
C PRO A 53 11.89 0.31 -6.05
N LEU A 54 12.75 1.21 -5.56
CA LEU A 54 13.20 2.36 -6.34
C LEU A 54 14.21 1.92 -7.43
N GLY A 55 14.43 0.61 -7.59
CA GLY A 55 15.46 -0.02 -8.40
C GLY A 55 15.46 0.30 -9.90
N ASN A 56 14.47 1.01 -10.43
CA ASN A 56 14.44 1.40 -11.85
C ASN A 56 14.78 2.88 -12.09
N LEU A 57 15.06 3.68 -11.05
CA LEU A 57 15.41 5.10 -11.23
C LEU A 57 16.92 5.37 -11.26
N PHE A 58 17.76 4.42 -10.86
CA PHE A 58 19.18 4.67 -10.58
C PHE A 58 20.10 3.58 -11.13
N GLU A 59 19.96 3.25 -12.41
CA GLU A 59 21.00 2.52 -13.16
C GLU A 59 22.08 3.50 -13.62
N HIS A 60 22.83 4.06 -12.67
CA HIS A 60 24.14 4.66 -12.96
C HIS A 60 25.19 3.90 -12.15
N GLU A 61 26.22 3.41 -12.86
CA GLU A 61 27.27 2.53 -12.35
C GLU A 61 27.83 3.01 -11.01
N LYS A 62 27.69 2.15 -10.00
CA LYS A 62 28.05 2.37 -8.61
C LYS A 62 29.57 2.51 -8.45
N LYS A 63 30.03 3.69 -8.06
CA LYS A 63 31.32 3.89 -7.37
C LYS A 63 31.11 4.72 -6.10
N TYR A 64 30.37 4.14 -5.15
CA TYR A 64 30.31 4.62 -3.76
C TYR A 64 30.69 3.48 -2.83
N GLU A 65 31.18 3.84 -1.65
CA GLU A 65 31.39 2.88 -0.56
C GLU A 65 30.24 3.01 0.43
N GLU A 66 29.68 1.87 0.83
CA GLU A 66 28.56 1.79 1.76
C GLU A 66 28.98 0.92 2.95
N VAL A 67 28.81 1.45 4.17
CA VAL A 67 28.89 0.67 5.40
C VAL A 67 27.51 0.70 6.05
N SER A 68 26.90 -0.47 6.20
CA SER A 68 25.51 -0.59 6.64
C SER A 68 25.38 -1.60 7.79
N LYS A 69 24.61 -1.21 8.80
CA LYS A 69 24.38 -1.99 10.03
C LYS A 69 22.89 -2.02 10.36
N ILE A 70 22.48 -3.07 11.05
CA ILE A 70 21.12 -3.23 11.55
C ILE A 70 21.12 -2.93 13.05
N TYR A 71 20.22 -2.04 13.47
CA TYR A 71 19.95 -1.72 14.87
C TYR A 71 18.46 -1.92 15.14
N GLN A 72 18.11 -2.96 15.91
CA GLN A 72 16.73 -3.23 16.34
C GLN A 72 15.70 -3.13 15.18
N GLY A 73 16.01 -3.76 14.04
CA GLY A 73 15.14 -3.78 12.86
C GLY A 73 15.28 -2.60 11.90
N ALA A 74 15.97 -1.52 12.30
CA ALA A 74 16.30 -0.39 11.41
C ALA A 74 17.65 -0.61 10.71
N GLU A 75 17.69 -0.35 9.41
CA GLU A 75 18.94 -0.28 8.66
C GLU A 75 19.53 1.14 8.76
N LEU A 76 20.78 1.22 9.17
CA LEU A 76 21.58 2.43 9.25
C LEU A 76 22.71 2.31 8.25
N SER A 77 22.89 3.30 7.37
CA SER A 77 23.92 3.25 6.33
C SER A 77 24.70 4.55 6.23
N ILE A 78 26.02 4.42 6.04
CA ILE A 78 26.93 5.52 5.72
C ILE A 78 27.32 5.35 4.25
N LEU A 79 26.91 6.31 3.43
CA LEU A 79 27.27 6.39 2.01
C LEU A 79 28.43 7.36 1.84
N GLY A 80 29.64 6.84 1.61
CA GLY A 80 30.84 7.62 1.33
C GLY A 80 30.89 8.04 -0.14
N ILE A 81 30.86 9.35 -0.40
CA ILE A 81 30.99 9.91 -1.75
C ILE A 81 32.45 10.26 -2.01
N ILE A 82 33.15 9.42 -2.77
CA ILE A 82 34.54 9.66 -3.14
C ILE A 82 34.57 10.63 -4.33
N ASN A 83 34.91 11.89 -4.03
CA ASN A 83 35.50 12.85 -4.96
C ASN A 83 34.70 13.18 -6.25
N GLN A 84 33.36 13.28 -6.17
CA GLN A 84 32.52 13.79 -7.26
C GLN A 84 31.85 15.12 -6.86
N LYS A 85 31.95 16.14 -7.72
CA LYS A 85 31.21 17.41 -7.56
C LYS A 85 29.71 17.12 -7.57
N GLU A 86 29.06 17.38 -6.43
CA GLU A 86 27.61 17.48 -6.23
C GLU A 86 26.79 16.25 -6.67
N TRP A 87 26.73 15.26 -5.77
CA TRP A 87 25.86 14.08 -5.85
C TRP A 87 25.29 13.79 -4.45
N LEU A 88 24.00 13.51 -4.33
CA LEU A 88 23.35 13.15 -3.07
C LEU A 88 22.36 12.01 -3.32
N SER A 89 22.63 10.84 -2.74
CA SER A 89 21.73 9.67 -2.78
C SER A 89 21.21 9.30 -4.18
N GLY A 90 22.08 9.30 -5.19
CA GLY A 90 21.69 8.99 -6.57
C GLY A 90 21.35 10.20 -7.44
N MET A 91 21.24 11.41 -6.87
CA MET A 91 20.73 12.59 -7.56
C MET A 91 21.79 13.70 -7.68
N LYS A 92 21.77 14.40 -8.81
CA LYS A 92 22.51 15.64 -9.06
C LYS A 92 21.57 16.85 -8.90
N ASN A 93 22.14 18.03 -8.72
CA ASN A 93 21.38 19.29 -8.60
C ASN A 93 20.49 19.61 -9.81
N GLY A 94 20.87 19.16 -11.00
CA GLY A 94 20.06 19.29 -12.21
C GLY A 94 18.83 18.38 -12.24
N ASP A 95 18.78 17.34 -11.41
CA ASP A 95 17.72 16.35 -11.46
C ASP A 95 16.42 16.92 -10.88
N ARG A 96 15.30 16.51 -11.45
CA ARG A 96 13.96 16.91 -11.01
C ARG A 96 13.14 15.66 -10.77
N LEU A 97 12.58 15.55 -9.57
CA LEU A 97 11.68 14.46 -9.21
C LEU A 97 10.27 14.77 -9.68
N HIS A 98 9.64 13.82 -10.37
CA HIS A 98 8.23 13.88 -10.68
C HIS A 98 7.42 13.40 -9.47
N MET A 99 6.49 14.24 -9.01
CA MET A 99 5.57 13.85 -7.93
C MET A 99 4.64 12.73 -8.42
N SER A 100 4.54 11.66 -7.64
CA SER A 100 3.61 10.55 -7.87
C SER A 100 2.61 10.47 -6.71
N LEU A 101 1.31 10.50 -7.04
CA LEU A 101 0.20 10.32 -6.09
C LEU A 101 -0.52 9.03 -6.44
N ARG A 102 -0.67 8.13 -5.46
CA ARG A 102 -1.34 6.83 -5.61
C ARG A 102 -2.47 6.70 -4.59
N ILE A 103 -3.58 6.10 -5.02
CA ILE A 103 -4.70 5.69 -4.16
C ILE A 103 -4.92 4.20 -4.39
N VAL A 104 -5.15 3.47 -3.30
CA VAL A 104 -5.54 2.07 -3.34
C VAL A 104 -7.04 1.98 -3.05
N ILE A 105 -7.76 1.15 -3.80
CA ILE A 105 -9.17 0.87 -3.55
C ILE A 105 -9.28 -0.56 -3.01
N TYR A 106 -9.89 -0.70 -1.84
CA TYR A 106 -10.13 -1.98 -1.18
C TYR A 106 -11.60 -2.35 -1.33
N TYR A 107 -11.83 -3.51 -1.95
CA TYR A 107 -13.14 -4.07 -2.25
C TYR A 107 -13.52 -5.25 -1.34
N GLY A 108 -12.97 -5.33 -0.12
CA GLY A 108 -13.33 -6.43 0.78
C GLY A 108 -14.61 -6.16 1.56
N GLU A 109 -15.31 -7.25 1.90
CA GLU A 109 -16.58 -7.19 2.66
C GLU A 109 -16.34 -6.71 4.09
N GLU A 110 -15.26 -7.20 4.71
CA GLU A 110 -14.88 -6.88 6.07
C GLU A 110 -14.16 -5.54 6.19
N PRO A 111 -14.32 -4.79 7.31
CA PRO A 111 -13.57 -3.57 7.54
C PRO A 111 -12.07 -3.83 7.44
N TRP A 112 -11.35 -2.97 6.71
CA TRP A 112 -9.90 -3.07 6.61
C TRP A 112 -9.24 -2.87 7.99
N ASP A 113 -8.46 -3.85 8.42
CA ASP A 113 -7.75 -3.91 9.70
C ASP A 113 -6.21 -3.75 9.56
N GLY A 114 -5.71 -3.65 8.32
CA GLY A 114 -4.29 -3.54 8.04
C GLY A 114 -3.69 -2.14 8.20
N PRO A 115 -2.35 -2.05 8.08
CA PRO A 115 -1.60 -0.79 8.18
C PRO A 115 -2.04 0.24 7.12
N ARG A 116 -2.06 1.54 7.48
CA ARG A 116 -2.40 2.65 6.55
C ARG A 116 -1.22 3.56 6.24
N LYS A 117 -0.10 3.35 6.93
CA LYS A 117 1.19 4.02 6.69
C LYS A 117 2.29 2.97 6.76
N LEU A 118 3.38 3.18 6.03
CA LEU A 118 4.53 2.27 6.11
C LEU A 118 5.06 2.15 7.55
N LEU A 119 4.97 3.22 8.35
CA LEU A 119 5.39 3.20 9.75
C LEU A 119 4.62 2.17 10.60
N ASP A 120 3.36 1.87 10.25
CA ASP A 120 2.54 0.87 10.95
C ASP A 120 3.04 -0.56 10.68
N MET A 121 3.91 -0.75 9.68
CA MET A 121 4.46 -2.05 9.24
C MET A 121 5.86 -2.33 9.78
N VAL A 122 6.50 -1.37 10.43
CA VAL A 122 7.89 -1.49 10.87
C VAL A 122 7.95 -1.43 12.39
N GLU A 123 8.57 -2.45 12.98
CA GLU A 123 8.91 -2.47 14.40
C GLU A 123 10.26 -1.78 14.59
N ILE A 124 10.23 -0.48 14.93
CA ILE A 124 11.43 0.31 15.28
C ILE A 124 11.27 1.00 16.62
N PRO A 125 12.39 1.29 17.32
CA PRO A 125 12.35 2.02 18.58
C PRO A 125 11.75 3.42 18.40
N ASN A 126 11.04 3.90 19.42
CA ASN A 126 10.32 5.19 19.36
C ASN A 126 11.22 6.37 18.96
N ALA A 127 12.50 6.34 19.35
CA ALA A 127 13.46 7.36 18.99
C ALA A 127 13.65 7.49 17.47
N PHE A 128 13.52 6.41 16.69
CA PHE A 128 13.70 6.43 15.24
C PHE A 128 12.45 6.89 14.46
N LYS A 129 11.27 6.89 15.09
CA LYS A 129 10.00 7.23 14.42
C LYS A 129 10.00 8.60 13.73
N PRO A 130 10.60 9.68 14.29
CA PRO A 130 10.67 10.99 13.62
C PRO A 130 11.49 10.99 12.33
N TYR A 131 12.46 10.07 12.18
CA TYR A 131 13.35 9.99 11.02
C TYR A 131 12.84 9.04 9.94
N PHE A 132 11.85 8.21 10.27
CA PHE A 132 11.19 7.36 9.29
C PHE A 132 10.29 8.21 8.40
N GLN A 133 10.52 8.14 7.09
CA GLN A 133 9.63 8.78 6.12
C GLN A 133 8.30 8.02 6.07
N GLY A 134 7.37 8.45 6.92
CA GLY A 134 6.03 7.89 7.04
C GLY A 134 5.21 8.11 5.78
N TYR A 135 5.43 7.27 4.75
CA TYR A 135 4.65 7.30 3.54
C TYR A 135 3.23 6.86 3.86
N ALA A 136 2.28 7.78 3.73
CA ALA A 136 0.87 7.46 3.83
C ALA A 136 0.48 6.61 2.62
N MET A 137 -0.34 5.60 2.84
CA MET A 137 -0.94 4.80 1.78
C MET A 137 -2.43 5.15 1.73
N PRO A 138 -2.85 6.14 0.91
CA PRO A 138 -4.25 6.50 0.81
C PRO A 138 -5.07 5.29 0.36
N LEU A 139 -5.93 4.82 1.26
CA LEU A 139 -6.78 3.66 1.07
C LEU A 139 -8.25 4.10 1.08
N VAL A 140 -8.97 3.75 0.02
CA VAL A 140 -10.41 3.92 -0.10
C VAL A 140 -11.05 2.56 0.10
N CYS A 141 -11.68 2.35 1.25
CA CYS A 141 -12.44 1.14 1.55
C CYS A 141 -13.90 1.33 1.12
N ILE A 142 -14.43 0.44 0.28
CA ILE A 142 -15.80 0.59 -0.22
C ILE A 142 -16.87 0.39 0.86
N ASN A 143 -16.54 -0.30 1.94
CA ASN A 143 -17.43 -0.56 3.07
C ASN A 143 -17.39 0.55 4.14
N ASP A 144 -16.57 1.59 3.95
CA ASP A 144 -16.48 2.73 4.84
C ASP A 144 -17.51 3.81 4.47
N LYS A 145 -18.36 4.15 5.44
CA LYS A 145 -19.44 5.14 5.30
C LYS A 145 -18.92 6.54 4.95
N GLU A 146 -17.69 6.88 5.34
CA GLU A 146 -17.11 8.18 4.98
C GLU A 146 -16.76 8.24 3.49
N ASN A 147 -16.41 7.11 2.86
CA ASN A 147 -16.18 7.05 1.42
C ASN A 147 -17.49 7.19 0.62
N TYR A 148 -18.58 6.57 1.10
CA TYR A 148 -19.93 6.79 0.57
C TYR A 148 -20.34 8.27 0.54
N LYS A 149 -19.97 9.04 1.57
CA LYS A 149 -20.31 10.48 1.68
C LYS A 149 -19.35 11.41 0.94
N ARG A 150 -18.28 10.91 0.33
CA ARG A 150 -17.30 11.76 -0.37
C ARG A 150 -17.97 12.50 -1.53
N ARG A 151 -17.51 13.73 -1.77
CA ARG A 151 -18.03 14.60 -2.83
C ARG A 151 -17.42 14.24 -4.19
N TYR A 152 -17.94 13.19 -4.81
CA TYR A 152 -17.62 12.84 -6.20
C TYR A 152 -18.37 13.75 -7.18
N LYS A 153 -17.65 14.34 -8.14
CA LYS A 153 -18.24 15.17 -9.20
C LYS A 153 -18.62 14.36 -10.44
N ASN A 154 -17.87 13.29 -10.74
CA ASN A 154 -18.18 12.39 -11.84
C ASN A 154 -19.29 11.43 -11.40
N GLU A 155 -20.38 11.38 -12.17
CA GLU A 155 -21.57 10.59 -11.82
C GLU A 155 -21.30 9.09 -11.81
N SER A 156 -20.57 8.54 -12.79
CA SER A 156 -20.22 7.12 -12.84
C SER A 156 -19.42 6.69 -11.60
N VAL A 157 -18.38 7.46 -11.22
CA VAL A 157 -17.59 7.17 -10.00
C VAL A 157 -18.44 7.30 -8.74
N LYS A 158 -19.30 8.32 -8.67
CA LYS A 158 -20.22 8.51 -7.54
C LYS A 158 -21.15 7.31 -7.41
N ASN A 159 -21.78 6.90 -8.51
CA ASN A 159 -22.73 5.81 -8.57
C ASN A 159 -22.03 4.50 -8.21
N LEU A 160 -20.86 4.21 -8.79
CA LEU A 160 -20.06 3.02 -8.47
C LEU A 160 -19.78 2.92 -6.96
N MET A 161 -19.21 3.97 -6.37
CA MET A 161 -18.84 3.97 -4.94
C MET A 161 -20.06 3.85 -4.03
N THR A 162 -21.16 4.54 -4.38
CA THR A 162 -22.43 4.52 -3.65
C THR A 162 -23.06 3.13 -3.68
N GLN A 163 -23.20 2.54 -4.87
CA GLN A 163 -23.83 1.24 -5.05
C GLN A 163 -23.00 0.12 -4.43
N LEU A 164 -21.67 0.14 -4.57
CA LEU A 164 -20.78 -0.82 -3.91
C LEU A 164 -20.97 -0.79 -2.39
N TYR A 165 -20.97 0.40 -1.78
CA TYR A 165 -21.21 0.53 -0.35
C TYR A 165 -22.57 -0.05 0.06
N LEU A 166 -23.65 0.32 -0.64
CA LEU A 166 -25.00 -0.14 -0.29
C LEU A 166 -25.17 -1.65 -0.45
N VAL A 167 -24.59 -2.24 -1.52
CA VAL A 167 -24.60 -3.69 -1.74
C VAL A 167 -23.89 -4.41 -0.61
N TYR A 168 -22.76 -3.90 -0.15
CA TYR A 168 -21.98 -4.49 0.94
C TYR A 168 -22.70 -4.37 2.28
N GLN A 169 -23.40 -3.24 2.51
CA GLN A 169 -24.27 -3.05 3.68
C GLN A 169 -25.58 -3.85 3.60
N LYS A 170 -25.88 -4.46 2.45
CA LYS A 170 -27.14 -5.17 2.18
C LYS A 170 -28.37 -4.27 2.40
N ASP A 171 -28.23 -2.96 2.17
CA ASP A 171 -29.30 -1.97 2.35
C ASP A 171 -30.14 -1.87 1.08
N TRP A 172 -30.98 -2.89 0.88
CA TRP A 172 -31.80 -3.02 -0.32
C TRP A 172 -32.87 -1.93 -0.44
N ASP A 173 -33.36 -1.40 0.68
CA ASP A 173 -34.38 -0.36 0.68
C ASP A 173 -33.81 0.96 0.16
N GLU A 174 -32.59 1.31 0.56
CA GLU A 174 -31.94 2.53 0.07
C GLU A 174 -31.53 2.41 -1.40
N ILE A 175 -31.06 1.24 -1.83
CA ILE A 175 -30.79 0.97 -3.24
C ILE A 175 -32.07 1.17 -4.08
N LYS A 176 -33.21 0.70 -3.57
CA LYS A 176 -34.50 0.86 -4.25
C LYS A 176 -34.97 2.31 -4.34
N LYS A 177 -34.74 3.10 -3.28
CA LYS A 177 -35.12 4.52 -3.25
C LYS A 177 -34.32 5.38 -4.22
N GLN A 178 -33.06 5.04 -4.44
CA GLN A 178 -32.20 5.85 -5.32
C GLN A 178 -32.50 5.63 -6.81
N ASP A 179 -32.96 4.43 -7.22
CA ASP A 179 -33.30 4.01 -8.60
C ASP A 179 -32.38 4.65 -9.68
N VAL A 180 -31.08 4.65 -9.42
CA VAL A 180 -30.08 5.30 -10.29
C VAL A 180 -29.83 4.44 -11.53
N GLY A 181 -29.86 5.10 -12.70
CA GLY A 181 -29.40 4.51 -13.95
C GLY A 181 -27.88 4.39 -13.97
N LEU A 182 -27.38 3.19 -14.23
CA LEU A 182 -25.95 2.92 -14.36
C LEU A 182 -25.57 2.84 -15.85
N ASP A 183 -24.46 3.49 -16.21
CA ASP A 183 -23.80 3.23 -17.49
C ASP A 183 -23.18 1.83 -17.52
N ASN A 184 -22.89 1.34 -18.73
CA ASN A 184 -22.42 -0.04 -18.94
C ASN A 184 -21.11 -0.31 -18.16
N ASP A 185 -20.13 0.59 -18.24
CA ASP A 185 -18.82 0.41 -17.58
C ASP A 185 -18.97 0.35 -16.05
N THR A 186 -19.84 1.18 -15.49
CA THR A 186 -20.15 1.18 -14.06
C THR A 186 -20.82 -0.12 -13.62
N ALA A 187 -21.74 -0.64 -14.43
CA ALA A 187 -22.41 -1.91 -14.14
C ALA A 187 -21.47 -3.12 -14.24
N ASP A 188 -20.62 -3.15 -15.26
CA ASP A 188 -19.60 -4.20 -15.45
C ASP A 188 -18.60 -4.20 -14.27
N MET A 189 -18.24 -3.01 -13.78
CA MET A 189 -17.37 -2.88 -12.61
C MET A 189 -18.04 -3.38 -11.32
N LEU A 190 -19.32 -3.02 -11.11
CA LEU A 190 -20.11 -3.52 -9.96
C LEU A 190 -20.20 -5.05 -9.98
N GLU A 191 -20.48 -5.63 -11.14
CA GLU A 191 -20.53 -7.08 -11.33
C GLU A 191 -19.19 -7.73 -10.97
N THR A 192 -18.10 -7.23 -11.56
CA THR A 192 -16.75 -7.79 -11.38
C THR A 192 -16.34 -7.82 -9.92
N VAL A 193 -16.60 -6.72 -9.20
CA VAL A 193 -16.23 -6.56 -7.79
C VAL A 193 -17.10 -7.42 -6.87
N THR A 194 -18.42 -7.41 -7.09
CA THR A 194 -19.36 -8.14 -6.23
C THR A 194 -19.36 -9.65 -6.50
N LYS A 195 -18.77 -10.07 -7.63
CA LYS A 195 -18.82 -11.46 -8.16
C LYS A 195 -20.25 -11.99 -8.26
N ASN A 196 -21.24 -11.10 -8.29
CA ASN A 196 -22.64 -11.46 -8.30
C ASN A 196 -23.16 -11.44 -9.74
N LYS A 197 -23.07 -12.60 -10.40
CA LYS A 197 -23.48 -12.81 -11.80
C LYS A 197 -24.93 -12.44 -12.10
N ILE A 198 -25.79 -12.29 -11.10
CA ILE A 198 -27.22 -12.05 -11.33
C ILE A 198 -27.49 -10.57 -11.65
N LEU A 199 -26.58 -9.65 -11.29
CA LEU A 199 -26.60 -8.27 -11.81
C LEU A 199 -26.56 -8.26 -13.36
N ILE A 200 -25.91 -9.26 -14.00
CA ILE A 200 -25.84 -9.45 -15.46
C ILE A 200 -27.22 -9.67 -16.09
N GLN A 201 -28.07 -10.53 -15.51
CA GLN A 201 -29.32 -10.94 -16.16
C GLN A 201 -30.35 -9.80 -16.20
N ALA A 202 -30.31 -8.94 -15.20
CA ALA A 202 -31.12 -7.73 -15.15
C ALA A 202 -30.53 -6.59 -15.98
N ALA A 203 -29.20 -6.55 -16.09
CA ALA A 203 -28.46 -5.61 -16.93
C ALA A 203 -28.68 -5.84 -18.44
N SER A 204 -28.62 -7.11 -18.87
CA SER A 204 -28.64 -7.52 -20.26
C SER A 204 -30.03 -7.48 -20.94
N LYS A 205 -31.11 -7.26 -20.18
CA LYS A 205 -32.50 -7.24 -20.71
C LYS A 205 -33.05 -5.83 -21.04
N VAL A 206 -32.31 -4.75 -20.82
CA VAL A 206 -32.83 -3.38 -21.00
C VAL A 206 -31.94 -2.54 -21.92
N LYS A 207 -32.43 -2.24 -23.13
CA LYS A 207 -31.86 -1.15 -23.97
C LYS A 207 -32.15 0.18 -23.28
N GLY A 208 -31.16 0.81 -22.65
CA GLY A 208 -31.29 2.16 -22.08
C GLY A 208 -30.69 2.40 -20.69
N GLY A 209 -29.88 1.47 -20.17
CA GLY A 209 -29.30 1.58 -18.84
C GLY A 209 -30.04 0.74 -17.80
N ILE A 210 -29.33 0.39 -16.73
CA ILE A 210 -29.72 -0.66 -15.80
C ILE A 210 -30.33 -0.03 -14.56
N ARG A 211 -31.57 -0.44 -14.20
CA ARG A 211 -32.20 -0.06 -12.93
C ARG A 211 -31.91 -1.10 -11.87
N MET A 212 -31.16 -0.71 -10.85
CA MET A 212 -30.65 -1.58 -9.78
C MET A 212 -31.76 -2.35 -9.03
N CYS A 213 -32.92 -1.73 -8.82
CA CYS A 213 -34.07 -2.33 -8.12
C CYS A 213 -34.54 -3.64 -8.77
N THR A 214 -34.68 -3.64 -10.09
CA THR A 214 -35.16 -4.77 -10.88
C THR A 214 -34.16 -5.93 -10.85
N ALA A 215 -32.86 -5.62 -10.76
CA ALA A 215 -31.81 -6.62 -10.67
C ALA A 215 -31.81 -7.38 -9.36
N LEU A 216 -32.08 -6.66 -8.26
CA LEU A 216 -32.06 -7.21 -6.93
C LEU A 216 -33.30 -8.06 -6.61
N GLU A 217 -34.44 -7.73 -7.19
CA GLU A 217 -35.65 -8.56 -7.05
C GLU A 217 -35.51 -9.91 -7.77
N GLN A 218 -34.89 -9.93 -8.96
CA GLN A 218 -34.59 -11.18 -9.67
C GLN A 218 -33.61 -12.06 -8.87
N LEU A 219 -32.58 -11.44 -8.27
CA LEU A 219 -31.64 -12.08 -7.34
C LEU A 219 -32.32 -12.84 -6.20
N ARG A 220 -33.29 -12.17 -5.56
CA ARG A 220 -33.97 -12.72 -4.40
C ARG A 220 -34.85 -13.91 -4.78
N GLU A 221 -35.49 -13.88 -5.94
CA GLU A 221 -36.36 -14.97 -6.38
C GLU A 221 -35.56 -16.17 -6.90
N GLU A 222 -34.43 -15.96 -7.57
CA GLU A 222 -33.53 -17.05 -7.99
C GLU A 222 -32.93 -17.80 -6.78
N GLY A 223 -32.42 -17.09 -5.77
CA GLY A 223 -31.92 -17.72 -4.55
C GLY A 223 -33.00 -18.50 -3.79
N ARG A 224 -34.27 -18.05 -3.85
CA ARG A 224 -35.40 -18.76 -3.24
C ARG A 224 -35.74 -20.06 -3.98
N LEU A 225 -35.54 -20.10 -5.30
CA LEU A 225 -35.76 -21.28 -6.13
C LEU A 225 -34.63 -22.30 -5.95
N GLU A 226 -33.38 -21.87 -5.82
CA GLU A 226 -32.25 -22.76 -5.52
C GLU A 226 -32.37 -23.39 -4.13
N GLY A 227 -32.69 -22.60 -3.10
CA GLY A 227 -32.89 -23.14 -1.74
C GLY A 227 -33.99 -24.22 -1.68
N ARG A 228 -35.08 -24.05 -2.43
CA ARG A 228 -36.15 -25.05 -2.55
C ARG A 228 -35.71 -26.34 -3.26
N LYS A 229 -34.82 -26.23 -4.25
CA LYS A 229 -34.26 -27.41 -4.93
C LYS A 229 -33.31 -28.18 -4.00
N GLU A 230 -32.49 -27.48 -3.22
CA GLU A 230 -31.57 -28.10 -2.27
C GLU A 230 -32.30 -28.78 -1.10
N GLU A 231 -33.37 -28.18 -0.57
CA GLU A 231 -34.25 -28.82 0.43
C GLU A 231 -34.96 -30.06 -0.14
N GLY A 232 -35.53 -29.97 -1.34
CA GLY A 232 -36.16 -31.12 -2.00
C GLY A 232 -35.20 -32.27 -2.30
N LEU A 233 -33.93 -31.97 -2.62
CA LEU A 233 -32.88 -32.98 -2.79
C LEU A 233 -32.46 -33.62 -1.47
N ARG A 234 -32.50 -32.88 -0.35
CA ARG A 234 -32.24 -33.42 0.99
C ARG A 234 -33.34 -34.33 1.50
N GLU A 235 -34.62 -34.00 1.25
CA GLU A 235 -35.76 -34.85 1.63
C GLU A 235 -35.84 -36.15 0.82
N VAL A 236 -35.37 -36.16 -0.43
CA VAL A 236 -35.33 -37.37 -1.27
C VAL A 236 -34.16 -38.30 -0.90
N LEU A 237 -33.16 -37.80 -0.18
CA LEU A 237 -31.97 -38.55 0.24
C LEU A 237 -31.98 -38.95 1.73
N SER A 238 -33.05 -38.65 2.47
CA SER A 238 -33.29 -39.10 3.86
C SER A 238 -34.30 -40.23 3.93
#